data_AF-A0A1H9SES1-F1
#
_entry.id   AF-A0A1H9SES1-F1
#
_cell.length_a   1.000
_cell.length_b   1.000
_cell.length_c   1.000
_cell.angle_alpha   90.00
_cell.angle_beta   90.00
_cell.angle_gamma   90.00
#
_symmetry.space_group_name_H-M   'P 1'
#
loop_
_entity.id
_entity.type
_entity.pdbx_description
1 polymer ?
#
loop_
_entity_poly.entity_id
_entity_poly.type
_entity_poly.pdbx_seq_one_letter_code
_entity_poly.pdbx_strand_id
1 'polypeptide(L)'
;MALTLSTRIRVTLAELEKIRGRPGIAARFSDGHAHLSVFRFDDDMIVTPLLTHSVGHDAPTLHLRRHQDDGMFDRFAAHVEELWTRGRPVREESDGTP
;
A
#
# COMPACT_ATOMS: atom_id res chain seq x y z
N MET A 1 -22.89 14.92 -0.75
CA MET A 1 -21.67 15.58 -0.24
C MET A 1 -20.57 14.54 -0.14
N ALA A 2 -19.36 14.83 -0.62
CA ALA A 2 -18.24 13.90 -0.50
C ALA A 2 -17.81 13.78 0.97
N LEU A 3 -17.44 12.57 1.38
CA LEU A 3 -16.89 12.31 2.71
C LEU A 3 -15.55 13.05 2.85
N THR A 4 -15.29 13.72 3.98
CA THR A 4 -14.00 14.38 4.19
C THR A 4 -12.87 13.36 4.15
N LEU A 5 -11.65 13.79 3.74
CA LEU A 5 -10.47 12.93 3.73
C LEU A 5 -10.23 12.28 5.10
N SER A 6 -10.36 13.06 6.18
CA SER A 6 -10.22 12.57 7.56
C SER A 6 -11.21 11.46 7.90
N THR A 7 -12.45 11.58 7.43
CA THR A 7 -13.48 10.56 7.66
C THR A 7 -13.20 9.31 6.82
N ARG A 8 -12.74 9.47 5.57
CA ARG A 8 -12.33 8.34 4.72
C ARG A 8 -11.19 7.55 5.35
N ILE A 9 -10.14 8.23 5.82
CA ILE A 9 -9.02 7.60 6.53
C ILE A 9 -9.52 6.82 7.75
N ARG A 10 -10.37 7.44 8.58
CA ARG A 10 -10.90 6.81 9.79
C ARG A 10 -11.73 5.56 9.48
N VAL A 11 -12.58 5.61 8.46
CA VAL A 11 -13.39 4.46 8.02
C VAL A 11 -12.48 3.34 7.51
N THR A 12 -11.50 3.64 6.64
CA THR A 12 -10.57 2.63 6.14
C THR A 12 -9.79 1.96 7.26
N LEU A 13 -9.27 2.73 8.22
CA LEU A 13 -8.57 2.16 9.38
C LEU A 13 -9.49 1.28 10.24
N ALA A 14 -10.75 1.67 10.43
CA ALA A 14 -11.73 0.87 11.16
C ALA A 14 -12.07 -0.45 10.46
N GLU A 15 -12.11 -0.48 9.13
CA GLU A 15 -12.31 -1.72 8.36
C GLU A 15 -11.07 -2.63 8.40
N LEU A 16 -9.87 -2.07 8.28
CA LEU A 16 -8.61 -2.82 8.41
C LEU A 16 -8.43 -3.44 9.79
N GLU A 17 -8.93 -2.77 10.84
CA GLU A 17 -8.92 -3.31 12.20
C GLU A 17 -9.74 -4.61 12.31
N LYS A 18 -10.84 -4.77 11.55
CA LYS A 18 -11.70 -5.97 11.61
C LYS A 18 -11.00 -7.25 11.13
N ILE A 19 -9.91 -7.11 10.37
CA ILE A 19 -9.12 -8.23 9.87
C ILE A 19 -7.79 -8.39 10.63
N ARG A 20 -7.61 -7.66 11.72
CA ARG A 20 -6.45 -7.78 12.61
C ARG A 20 -6.30 -9.21 13.14
N GLY A 21 -5.06 -9.68 13.24
CA GLY A 21 -4.71 -10.98 13.81
C GLY A 21 -5.05 -12.17 12.91
N ARG A 22 -5.60 -11.95 11.70
CA ARG A 22 -5.78 -13.01 10.72
C ARG A 22 -4.41 -13.48 10.21
N PRO A 23 -4.08 -14.78 10.32
CA PRO A 23 -2.83 -15.30 9.79
C PRO A 23 -2.67 -14.96 8.30
N GLY A 24 -1.49 -14.49 7.92
CA GLY A 24 -1.18 -14.12 6.53
C GLY A 24 -1.69 -12.75 6.07
N ILE A 25 -2.29 -11.94 6.96
CA ILE A 25 -2.74 -10.58 6.64
C ILE A 25 -2.04 -9.57 7.55
N ALA A 26 -1.39 -8.58 6.95
CA ALA A 26 -0.79 -7.45 7.64
C ALA A 26 -1.26 -6.13 7.00
N ALA A 27 -1.37 -5.08 7.82
CA ALA A 27 -1.73 -3.74 7.35
C ALA A 27 -0.85 -2.69 8.02
N ARG A 28 -0.32 -1.76 7.22
CA ARG A 28 0.50 -0.64 7.65
C ARG A 28 0.04 0.65 6.98
N PHE A 29 0.35 1.79 7.58
CA PHE A 29 0.04 3.11 7.05
C PHE A 29 1.15 4.10 7.35
N SER A 30 1.24 5.18 6.56
CA SER A 30 2.18 6.28 6.80
C SER A 30 1.49 7.61 6.54
N ASP A 31 2.12 8.70 6.96
CA ASP A 31 1.62 10.06 6.71
C ASP A 31 2.13 10.61 5.35
N GLY A 32 2.97 9.85 4.64
CA GLY A 32 3.51 10.20 3.34
C GLY A 32 2.53 9.94 2.20
N HIS A 33 2.71 10.66 1.09
CA HIS A 33 1.93 10.42 -0.12
C HIS A 33 2.58 9.31 -0.94
N ALA A 34 1.86 8.20 -1.14
CA ALA A 34 2.22 7.22 -2.15
C ALA A 34 1.79 7.75 -3.53
N HIS A 35 2.76 7.91 -4.43
CA HIS A 35 2.51 8.34 -5.82
C HIS A 35 2.28 7.17 -6.79
N LEU A 36 1.92 6.00 -6.27
CA LEU A 36 1.53 4.84 -7.07
C LEU A 36 0.65 3.89 -6.24
N SER A 37 -0.10 3.03 -6.92
CA SER A 37 -0.63 1.79 -6.34
C SER A 37 0.07 0.58 -6.98
N VAL A 38 0.25 -0.47 -6.18
CA VAL A 38 0.89 -1.72 -6.60
C VAL A 38 0.09 -2.91 -6.07
N PHE A 39 -0.19 -3.86 -6.97
CA PHE A 39 -0.63 -5.20 -6.62
C PHE A 39 0.43 -6.19 -7.09
N ARG A 40 1.03 -6.94 -6.18
CA ARG A 40 2.11 -7.89 -6.47
C ARG A 40 1.66 -9.31 -6.14
N PHE A 41 1.97 -10.25 -7.02
CA PHE A 41 1.72 -11.68 -6.89
C PHE A 41 2.93 -12.42 -7.42
N ASP A 42 3.70 -13.08 -6.56
CA ASP A 42 4.93 -13.81 -6.94
C ASP A 42 5.86 -12.96 -7.82
N ASP A 43 5.94 -13.27 -9.12
CA ASP A 43 6.74 -12.62 -10.16
C ASP A 43 5.93 -11.70 -11.10
N ASP A 44 4.65 -11.48 -10.83
CA ASP A 44 3.76 -10.57 -11.55
C ASP A 44 3.39 -9.36 -10.68
N MET A 45 3.32 -8.18 -11.30
CA MET A 45 2.97 -6.93 -10.63
C MET A 45 2.12 -6.03 -11.53
N ILE A 46 1.04 -5.50 -10.97
CA ILE A 46 0.23 -4.44 -11.58
C ILE A 46 0.61 -3.13 -10.90
N VAL A 47 1.17 -2.19 -11.66
CA VAL A 47 1.65 -0.89 -11.18
C VAL A 47 0.83 0.22 -11.83
N THR A 48 0.28 1.11 -11.02
CA THR A 48 -0.42 2.31 -11.50
C THR A 48 0.24 3.55 -10.89
N PRO A 49 1.22 4.16 -11.57
CA PRO A 49 1.82 5.42 -11.12
C PRO A 49 0.80 6.56 -11.21
N LEU A 50 0.66 7.35 -10.15
CA LEU A 50 -0.14 8.57 -10.17
C LEU A 50 0.62 9.65 -10.95
N LEU A 51 0.09 10.02 -12.11
CA LEU A 51 0.57 11.16 -12.88
C LEU A 51 -0.02 12.45 -12.31
N THR A 52 0.82 13.47 -12.11
CA THR A 52 0.38 14.78 -11.60
C THR A 52 -0.65 15.38 -12.55
N HIS A 53 -1.74 15.94 -12.01
CA HIS A 53 -2.85 16.58 -12.73
C HIS A 53 -3.83 15.65 -13.48
N SER A 54 -3.71 14.33 -13.36
CA SER A 54 -4.71 13.37 -13.86
C SER A 54 -5.61 12.86 -12.74
N VAL A 55 -6.91 12.66 -13.02
CA VAL A 55 -7.79 11.94 -12.10
C VAL A 55 -7.27 10.51 -12.03
N GLY A 56 -7.17 9.93 -10.83
CA GLY A 56 -6.47 8.64 -10.63
C GLY A 56 -6.98 7.46 -11.47
N HIS A 57 -8.19 7.54 -12.06
CA HIS A 57 -8.70 6.53 -12.98
C HIS A 57 -8.07 6.56 -14.37
N ASP A 58 -7.45 7.67 -14.77
CA ASP A 58 -6.79 7.84 -16.08
C ASP A 58 -5.29 7.51 -16.02
N ALA A 59 -4.79 7.12 -14.85
CA ALA A 59 -3.39 6.76 -14.70
C ALA A 59 -3.08 5.47 -15.49
N PRO A 60 -1.97 5.43 -16.25
CA PRO A 60 -1.59 4.24 -16.98
C PRO A 60 -1.32 3.10 -16.00
N THR A 61 -1.83 1.92 -16.34
CA THR A 61 -1.59 0.70 -15.57
C THR A 61 -0.66 -0.21 -16.36
N LEU A 62 0.43 -0.62 -15.71
CA LEU A 62 1.45 -1.48 -16.27
C LEU A 62 1.34 -2.86 -15.63
N HIS A 63 1.34 -3.91 -16.45
CA HIS A 63 1.57 -5.27 -15.98
C HIS A 63 3.04 -5.61 -16.22
N LEU A 64 3.79 -5.81 -15.13
CA LEU A 64 5.19 -6.20 -15.14
C LEU A 64 5.30 -7.67 -14.75
N ARG A 65 6.13 -8.40 -15.50
CA ARG A 65 6.58 -9.75 -15.12
C ARG A 65 8.09 -9.73 -14.92
N ARG A 66 8.56 -10.40 -13.87
CA ARG A 66 9.99 -10.53 -13.59
C ARG A 66 10.64 -11.45 -14.64
N HIS A 67 11.53 -10.91 -15.47
CA HIS A 67 12.25 -11.66 -16.51
C HIS A 67 13.78 -11.61 -16.37
N GLN A 68 14.29 -10.71 -15.54
CA GLN A 68 15.71 -10.51 -15.33
C GLN A 68 15.95 -9.93 -13.94
N ASP A 69 17.16 -10.18 -13.43
CA ASP A 69 17.64 -9.56 -12.19
C ASP A 69 17.89 -8.06 -12.39
N ASP A 70 17.59 -7.28 -11.35
CA ASP A 70 17.66 -5.81 -11.36
C ASP A 70 16.87 -5.19 -12.54
N GLY A 71 15.74 -5.81 -12.86
CA GLY A 71 14.78 -5.32 -13.85
C GLY A 71 13.85 -4.22 -13.29
N MET A 72 12.86 -3.83 -14.10
CA MET A 72 11.83 -2.88 -13.63
C MET A 72 11.05 -3.44 -12.44
N PHE A 73 10.72 -4.74 -12.49
CA PHE A 73 10.03 -5.44 -11.40
C PHE A 73 10.79 -5.28 -10.07
N ASP A 74 12.09 -5.61 -10.06
CA ASP A 74 12.92 -5.57 -8.85
C ASP A 74 13.02 -4.16 -8.27
N ARG A 75 13.12 -3.13 -9.12
CA ARG A 75 13.15 -1.73 -8.67
C ARG A 75 11.84 -1.29 -8.03
N PHE A 76 10.69 -1.64 -8.60
CA PHE A 76 9.40 -1.35 -7.97
C PHE A 76 9.19 -2.18 -6.69
N ALA A 77 9.60 -3.44 -6.68
CA ALA A 77 9.50 -4.30 -5.51
C ALA A 77 10.32 -3.73 -4.33
N ALA A 78 11.57 -3.33 -4.58
CA ALA A 78 12.43 -2.69 -3.59
C ALA A 78 11.81 -1.39 -3.05
N HIS A 79 11.26 -0.56 -3.95
CA HIS A 79 10.59 0.68 -3.56
C HIS A 79 9.37 0.44 -2.65
N VAL A 80 8.51 -0.54 -3.00
CA VAL A 80 7.34 -0.88 -2.18
C VAL A 80 7.75 -1.46 -0.84
N GLU A 81 8.80 -2.29 -0.79
CA GLU A 81 9.33 -2.83 0.47
C GLU A 81 9.88 -1.72 1.38
N GLU A 82 10.56 -0.71 0.82
CA GLU A 82 10.98 0.46 1.59
C GLU A 82 9.78 1.23 2.17
N LEU A 83 8.73 1.44 1.38
CA LEU A 83 7.50 2.09 1.87
C LEU A 83 6.82 1.25 2.98
N TRP A 84 6.79 -0.07 2.80
CA TRP A 84 6.20 -1.00 3.76
C TRP A 84 6.94 -0.99 5.10
N THR A 85 8.27 -1.14 5.07
CA THR A 85 9.12 -1.15 6.26
C THR A 85 9.02 0.16 7.05
N ARG A 86 8.88 1.30 6.36
CA ARG A 86 8.71 2.63 6.97
C ARG A 86 7.28 2.91 7.46
N GLY A 87 6.29 2.17 6.99
CA GLY A 87 4.91 2.29 7.48
C GLY A 87 4.82 1.91 8.95
N ARG A 88 3.83 2.43 9.67
CA ARG A 88 3.47 1.98 11.01
C ARG A 88 2.35 0.94 10.90
N PRO A 89 2.36 -0.14 11.69
CA PRO A 89 1.25 -1.07 11.72
C PRO A 89 -0.04 -0.34 12.09
N VAL A 90 -1.18 -0.82 11.57
CA VAL A 90 -2.50 -0.39 12.04
C VAL A 90 -2.69 -0.94 13.47
N ARG A 91 -2.09 -0.20 14.43
CA ARG A 91 -1.87 -0.45 15.87
C ARG A 91 -0.91 -1.59 16.25
N GLU A 92 -0.03 -1.32 17.23
CA GLU A 92 0.69 -2.29 18.07
C GLU A 92 -0.06 -2.47 19.40
N GLU A 93 0.12 -3.62 20.06
CA GLU A 93 -0.41 -3.93 21.39
C GLU A 93 -0.13 -2.79 22.37
N SER A 94 -1.15 -2.41 23.14
CA SER A 94 -0.89 -1.92 24.49
C SER A 94 -0.11 -3.02 25.20
N ASP A 95 1.18 -2.80 25.45
CA ASP A 95 1.98 -3.61 26.35
C ASP A 95 1.36 -3.46 27.75
N GLY A 96 0.37 -4.30 28.01
CA GLY A 96 -0.30 -4.41 29.29
C GLY A 96 0.63 -5.16 30.22
N THR A 97 1.56 -4.44 30.84
CA THR A 97 2.17 -4.96 32.08
C THR A 97 1.14 -4.84 33.21
N PRO A 98 0.94 -5.90 34.04
CA PRO A 98 -0.11 -5.95 35.06
C PRO A 98 -0.07 -4.83 36.11
#